data_AF-E6LLH1-F1
#
_entry.id   AF-E6LLH1-F1
#
_cell.length_a   1.000
_cell.length_b   1.000
_cell.length_c   1.000
_cell.angle_alpha   90.00
_cell.angle_beta   90.00
_cell.angle_gamma   90.00
#
_symmetry.space_group_name_H-M   'P 1'
#
loop_
_entity.id
_entity.type
_entity.pdbx_description
1 polymer ?
#
loop_
_entity_poly.entity_id
_entity_poly.type
_entity_poly.pdbx_seq_one_letter_code
_entity_poly.pdbx_strand_id
1 'polypeptide(L)'
;MAKKNISKSLERVVAETAMLAGETMLIAGAEISRVEDTMNRILNYSKCESHTAFVLATGITLTLDSDEGLITMSKRVPDRTTNINRIYLINNVSRALSVGKIDIYEAYAEIRKIREIRQFGGVLYGLSFVGVALFFTMMLGGDFMDCMAAGVAGLAMAITQWILMPFGFNSFFLNMISTLSMAVTAVSFQRFVLPNINIDLVIIGGIMPIVPGVVFTTAMRDTLNGDYTAGVSRMLETGVTAFAVAVGVALAYVIL
;
A
#
# COMPACT_ATOMS: atom_id res chain seq x y z
N MET A 1 5.27 45.66 -8.27
CA MET A 1 4.91 44.24 -8.01
C MET A 1 5.42 43.84 -6.64
N ALA A 2 4.62 44.04 -5.59
CA ALA A 2 5.00 43.65 -4.24
C ALA A 2 4.66 42.16 -4.04
N LYS A 3 5.68 41.32 -3.81
CA LYS A 3 5.50 39.97 -3.27
C LYS A 3 4.84 40.11 -1.90
N LYS A 4 3.55 39.79 -1.81
CA LYS A 4 2.83 39.65 -0.54
C LYS A 4 3.33 38.36 0.12
N ASN A 5 4.38 38.46 0.94
CA ASN A 5 4.71 37.44 1.93
C ASN A 5 3.57 37.40 2.94
N ILE A 6 2.51 36.65 2.62
CA ILE A 6 1.49 36.29 3.60
C ILE A 6 2.16 35.29 4.51
N SER A 7 2.60 35.73 5.69
CA SER A 7 2.89 34.83 6.80
C SER A 7 1.66 33.94 6.95
N LYS A 8 1.77 32.64 6.65
CA LYS A 8 0.63 31.72 6.84
C LYS A 8 0.23 31.78 8.31
N SER A 9 -1.06 31.97 8.59
CA SER A 9 -1.59 31.83 9.95
C SER A 9 -1.26 30.44 10.49
N LEU A 10 -1.04 30.33 11.79
CA LEU A 10 -0.67 29.07 12.43
C LEU A 10 -1.70 27.98 12.13
N GLU A 11 -3.00 28.32 12.14
CA GLU A 11 -4.08 27.39 11.84
C GLU A 11 -3.99 26.83 10.42
N ARG A 12 -3.59 27.66 9.45
CA ARG A 12 -3.38 27.21 8.07
C ARG A 12 -2.23 26.22 7.96
N VAL A 13 -1.15 26.42 8.71
CA VAL A 13 -0.03 25.47 8.75
C VAL A 13 -0.46 24.15 9.39
N VAL A 14 -1.25 24.21 10.47
CA VAL A 14 -1.84 23.03 11.12
C VAL A 14 -2.73 22.26 10.13
N ALA A 15 -3.66 22.94 9.45
CA ALA A 15 -4.54 22.35 8.44
C ALA A 15 -3.75 21.71 7.29
N GLU A 16 -2.74 22.40 6.75
CA GLU A 16 -1.89 21.86 5.68
C GLU A 16 -1.08 20.64 6.14
N THR A 17 -0.62 20.64 7.39
CA THR A 17 0.13 19.52 7.99
C THR A 17 -0.77 18.31 8.20
N ALA A 18 -1.98 18.51 8.74
CA ALA A 18 -2.98 17.46 8.89
C ALA A 18 -3.40 16.88 7.53
N MET A 19 -3.66 17.72 6.52
CA MET A 19 -3.93 17.26 5.16
C MET A 19 -2.78 16.46 4.57
N LEU A 20 -1.53 16.89 4.76
CA LEU A 20 -0.37 16.19 4.23
C LEU A 20 -0.16 14.83 4.91
N ALA A 21 -0.34 14.76 6.23
CA ALA A 21 -0.29 13.51 6.98
C ALA A 21 -1.39 12.55 6.50
N GLY A 22 -2.63 13.04 6.42
CA GLY A 22 -3.78 12.26 5.99
C GLY A 22 -3.62 11.71 4.58
N GLU A 23 -3.26 12.57 3.62
CA GLU A 23 -3.00 12.20 2.22
C GLU A 23 -1.93 11.11 2.15
N THR A 24 -0.80 11.30 2.85
CA THR A 24 0.33 10.36 2.78
C THR A 24 -0.01 9.02 3.44
N MET A 25 -0.76 9.01 4.54
CA MET A 25 -1.22 7.78 5.18
C MET A 25 -2.24 7.02 4.33
N LEU A 26 -3.18 7.73 3.70
CA LEU A 26 -4.20 7.10 2.85
C LEU A 26 -3.59 6.51 1.58
N ILE A 27 -2.64 7.21 0.94
CA ILE A 27 -1.82 6.68 -0.17
C ILE A 27 -1.05 5.44 0.27
N ALA A 28 -0.53 5.42 1.50
CA ALA A 28 0.20 4.28 2.06
C ALA A 28 -0.70 3.11 2.51
N GLY A 29 -2.02 3.20 2.30
CA GLY A 29 -2.95 2.10 2.52
C GLY A 29 -3.50 2.00 3.94
N ALA A 30 -3.38 3.05 4.76
CA ALA A 30 -3.86 3.02 6.14
C ALA A 30 -5.37 2.72 6.27
N GLU A 31 -5.73 2.16 7.43
CA GLU A 31 -7.10 2.05 7.95
C GLU A 31 -7.72 3.45 8.03
N ILE A 32 -9.00 3.62 7.65
CA ILE A 32 -9.65 4.95 7.60
C ILE A 32 -9.60 5.63 8.97
N SER A 33 -10.06 4.91 10.01
CA SER A 33 -10.08 5.39 11.39
C SER A 33 -8.71 5.85 11.90
N ARG A 34 -7.61 5.22 11.45
CA ARG A 34 -6.24 5.60 11.83
C ARG A 34 -5.78 6.88 11.14
N VAL A 35 -6.21 7.11 9.90
CA VAL A 35 -5.97 8.37 9.19
C VAL A 35 -6.70 9.50 9.90
N GLU A 36 -7.98 9.31 10.22
CA GLU A 36 -8.80 10.31 10.92
C GLU A 36 -8.25 10.65 12.31
N ASP A 37 -7.94 9.64 13.13
CA ASP A 37 -7.32 9.84 14.45
C ASP A 37 -6.02 10.64 14.36
N THR A 38 -5.17 10.33 13.37
CA THR A 38 -3.91 11.06 13.15
C THR A 38 -4.13 12.50 12.70
N MET A 39 -5.07 12.74 11.80
CA MET A 39 -5.42 14.09 11.33
C MET A 39 -5.99 14.93 12.47
N ASN A 40 -6.99 14.41 13.19
CA ASN A 40 -7.59 15.11 14.33
C ASN A 40 -6.58 15.39 15.43
N ARG A 41 -5.63 14.47 15.67
CA ARG A 41 -4.53 14.68 16.61
C ARG A 41 -3.62 15.86 16.23
N ILE A 42 -3.35 16.05 14.94
CA ILE A 42 -2.58 17.21 14.46
C ILE A 42 -3.44 18.48 14.55
N LEU A 43 -4.72 18.42 14.18
CA LEU A 43 -5.65 19.55 14.25
C LEU A 43 -5.82 20.08 15.68
N ASN A 44 -5.82 19.20 16.69
CA ASN A 44 -5.86 19.59 18.11
C ASN A 44 -4.72 20.54 18.52
N TYR A 45 -3.63 20.65 17.74
CA TYR A 45 -2.54 21.58 18.00
C TYR A 45 -2.97 23.05 17.91
N SER A 46 -3.94 23.39 17.05
CA SER A 46 -4.38 24.79 16.87
C SER A 46 -5.20 25.32 18.04
N LYS A 47 -5.74 24.45 18.90
CA LYS A 47 -6.66 24.79 20.01
C LYS A 47 -7.92 25.56 19.58
N CYS A 48 -8.31 25.43 18.31
CA CYS A 48 -9.57 25.97 17.78
C CYS A 48 -10.77 25.31 18.47
N GLU A 49 -11.90 26.02 18.57
CA GLU A 49 -13.13 25.49 19.19
C GLU A 49 -13.70 24.28 18.46
N SER A 50 -13.55 24.22 17.13
CA SER A 50 -14.09 23.15 16.30
C SER A 50 -13.16 22.78 15.15
N HIS A 51 -12.94 21.47 14.99
CA HIS A 51 -12.28 20.90 13.82
C HIS A 51 -12.78 19.50 13.53
N THR A 52 -12.81 19.14 12.25
CA THR A 52 -13.22 17.81 11.82
C THR A 52 -12.38 17.37 10.64
N ALA A 53 -11.74 16.21 10.76
CA ALA A 53 -11.24 15.45 9.62
C ALA A 53 -12.24 14.35 9.26
N PHE A 54 -12.55 14.23 7.98
CA PHE A 54 -13.41 13.19 7.42
C PHE A 54 -12.70 12.50 6.26
N VAL A 55 -12.55 11.17 6.35
CA VAL A 55 -11.76 10.39 5.42
C VAL A 55 -12.62 9.31 4.78
N LEU A 56 -12.54 9.21 3.46
CA LEU A 56 -13.09 8.14 2.65
C LEU A 56 -11.96 7.40 1.94
N ALA A 57 -12.27 6.24 1.38
CA ALA A 57 -11.29 5.39 0.69
C ALA A 57 -10.49 6.13 -0.41
N THR A 58 -11.10 7.11 -1.07
CA THR A 58 -10.50 7.86 -2.20
C THR A 58 -10.54 9.37 -2.03
N GLY A 59 -10.85 9.86 -0.84
CA GLY A 59 -11.07 11.29 -0.59
C GLY A 59 -10.84 11.66 0.85
N ILE A 60 -10.26 12.84 1.07
CA ILE A 60 -10.01 13.38 2.40
C ILE A 60 -10.51 14.80 2.42
N THR A 61 -11.29 15.14 3.43
CA THR A 61 -11.72 16.51 3.69
C THR A 61 -11.41 16.85 5.13
N LEU A 62 -10.94 18.07 5.38
CA LEU A 62 -10.92 18.63 6.72
C LEU A 62 -11.54 20.02 6.72
N THR A 63 -12.07 20.37 7.89
CA THR A 63 -12.58 21.69 8.20
C THR A 63 -12.02 22.11 9.55
N LEU A 64 -11.49 23.32 9.62
CA LEU A 64 -10.95 23.94 10.83
C LEU A 64 -11.60 25.30 11.01
N ASP A 65 -12.16 25.56 12.19
CA ASP A 65 -12.73 26.86 12.53
C ASP A 65 -11.65 27.76 13.15
N SER A 66 -11.10 28.68 12.36
CA SER A 66 -10.07 29.63 12.78
C SER A 66 -10.71 30.97 13.12
N ASP A 67 -10.03 31.78 13.94
CA ASP A 67 -10.45 33.15 14.27
C ASP A 67 -10.59 34.04 13.01
N GLU A 68 -9.88 33.70 11.92
CA GLU A 68 -9.97 34.38 10.62
C GLU A 68 -11.09 33.82 9.70
N GLY A 69 -11.81 32.78 10.14
CA GLY A 69 -12.89 32.11 9.44
C GLY A 69 -12.64 30.62 9.17
N LEU A 70 -13.64 29.96 8.57
CA LEU A 70 -13.59 28.52 8.27
C LEU A 70 -12.55 28.18 7.18
N ILE A 71 -11.61 27.31 7.51
CA ILE A 71 -10.63 26.73 6.58
C ILE A 71 -11.08 25.32 6.22
N THR A 72 -11.56 25.13 4.99
CA THR A 72 -11.91 23.81 4.44
C THR A 72 -10.92 23.39 3.36
N MET A 73 -10.38 22.17 3.47
CA MET A 73 -9.51 21.57 2.47
C MET A 73 -10.07 20.21 2.06
N SER A 74 -10.04 19.92 0.75
CA SER A 74 -10.42 18.60 0.24
C SER A 74 -9.42 18.13 -0.83
N LYS A 75 -9.08 16.84 -0.80
CA LYS A 75 -8.20 16.20 -1.77
C LYS A 75 -8.74 14.84 -2.16
N ARG A 76 -8.66 14.53 -3.46
CA ARG A 76 -8.87 13.19 -4.00
C ARG A 76 -7.57 12.40 -3.90
N VAL A 77 -7.67 11.13 -3.48
CA VAL A 77 -6.56 10.19 -3.40
C VAL A 77 -6.89 8.96 -4.27
N PRO A 78 -6.52 8.98 -5.56
CA PRO A 78 -6.89 7.91 -6.49
C PRO A 78 -5.99 6.68 -6.33
N ASP A 79 -4.70 6.88 -6.12
CA ASP A 79 -3.70 5.82 -6.10
C ASP A 79 -3.29 5.46 -4.69
N ARG A 80 -3.25 4.15 -4.44
CA ARG A 80 -2.97 3.60 -3.12
C ARG A 80 -2.05 2.41 -3.25
N THR A 81 -1.11 2.30 -2.33
CA THR A 81 -0.17 1.20 -2.22
C THR A 81 0.00 0.84 -0.75
N THR A 82 0.47 -0.36 -0.45
CA THR A 82 0.73 -0.73 0.94
C THR A 82 2.13 -0.29 1.35
N ASN A 83 2.22 0.66 2.29
CA ASN A 83 3.49 1.03 2.90
C ASN A 83 3.33 1.25 4.41
N ILE A 84 3.41 0.16 5.17
CA ILE A 84 3.25 0.17 6.63
C ILE A 84 4.33 1.03 7.31
N ASN A 85 5.54 1.12 6.73
CA ASN A 85 6.61 1.95 7.27
C ASN A 85 6.26 3.44 7.23
N ARG A 86 5.69 3.93 6.12
CA ARG A 86 5.22 5.33 6.02
C ARG A 86 4.11 5.63 7.02
N ILE A 87 3.16 4.70 7.20
CA ILE A 87 2.10 4.83 8.20
C ILE A 87 2.70 4.94 9.61
N TYR A 88 3.66 4.07 9.93
CA TYR A 88 4.36 4.06 11.22
C TYR A 88 5.10 5.39 11.47
N LEU A 89 5.90 5.86 10.51
CA LEU A 89 6.66 7.09 10.64
C LEU A 89 5.76 8.31 10.85
N ILE A 90 4.67 8.44 10.09
CA ILE A 90 3.73 9.56 10.27
C ILE A 90 3.03 9.50 11.64
N ASN A 91 2.68 8.31 12.11
CA ASN A 91 2.08 8.15 13.45
C ASN A 91 3.07 8.56 14.55
N ASN A 92 4.37 8.28 14.38
CA ASN A 92 5.39 8.76 15.32
C ASN A 92 5.49 10.29 15.33
N VAL A 93 5.46 10.93 14.15
CA VAL A 93 5.44 12.40 14.06
C VAL A 93 4.22 12.98 14.76
N SER A 94 3.01 12.43 14.51
CA SER A 94 1.79 12.95 15.15
C SER A 94 1.81 12.77 16.67
N ARG A 95 2.35 11.66 17.18
CA ARG A 95 2.54 11.45 18.62
C ARG A 95 3.56 12.42 19.21
N ALA A 96 4.69 12.63 18.54
CA ALA A 96 5.73 13.55 18.99
C ALA A 96 5.21 15.00 19.07
N LEU A 97 4.41 15.41 18.08
CA LEU A 97 3.74 16.71 18.08
C LEU A 97 2.78 16.84 19.28
N SER A 98 1.94 15.83 19.55
CA SER A 98 0.97 15.90 20.65
C SER A 98 1.57 15.99 22.05
N VAL A 99 2.76 15.40 22.25
CA VAL A 99 3.48 15.51 23.53
C VAL A 99 4.42 16.72 23.58
N GLY A 100 4.41 17.59 22.56
CA GLY A 100 5.22 18.81 22.50
C GLY A 100 6.72 18.56 22.32
N LYS A 101 7.12 17.41 21.74
CA LYS A 101 8.53 17.11 21.44
C LYS A 101 9.05 17.82 20.19
N ILE A 102 8.16 18.17 19.27
CA ILE A 102 8.44 18.88 18.02
C ILE A 102 7.36 19.95 17.82
N ASP A 103 7.68 20.99 17.04
CA ASP A 103 6.69 21.99 16.63
C ASP A 103 5.94 21.59 15.35
N ILE A 104 4.93 22.37 14.95
CA ILE A 104 4.13 22.09 13.75
C ILE A 104 4.91 22.23 12.43
N TYR A 105 5.90 23.13 12.37
CA TYR A 105 6.73 23.35 11.18
C TYR A 105 7.74 22.21 10.99
N GLU A 106 8.31 21.71 12.08
CA GLU A 106 9.13 20.51 12.13
C GLU A 106 8.32 19.29 11.71
N ALA A 107 7.12 19.11 12.28
CA ALA A 107 6.21 18.03 11.88
C ALA A 107 5.88 18.08 10.38
N TYR A 108 5.57 19.27 9.84
CA TYR A 108 5.34 19.46 8.41
C TYR A 108 6.55 19.04 7.55
N ALA A 109 7.74 19.49 7.94
CA ALA A 109 8.98 19.17 7.24
C ALA A 109 9.31 17.67 7.29
N GLU A 110 9.11 17.01 8.44
CA GLU A 110 9.32 15.57 8.60
C GLU A 110 8.34 14.76 7.76
N ILE A 111 7.04 15.07 7.79
CA ILE A 111 6.03 14.39 6.97
C ILE A 111 6.36 14.54 5.49
N ARG A 112 6.80 15.73 5.05
CA ARG A 112 7.22 15.95 3.67
C ARG A 112 8.41 15.08 3.28
N LYS A 113 9.42 14.95 4.14
CA LYS A 113 10.55 14.02 3.92
C LYS A 113 10.05 12.57 3.82
N ILE A 114 9.17 12.14 4.72
CA ILE A 114 8.61 10.78 4.74
C ILE A 114 7.89 10.45 3.43
N ARG A 115 7.14 11.40 2.86
CA ARG A 115 6.44 11.25 1.58
C ARG A 115 7.40 10.92 0.44
N GLU A 116 8.62 11.47 0.46
CA GLU A 116 9.64 11.30 -0.58
C GLU A 116 10.51 10.04 -0.39
N ILE A 117 10.43 9.36 0.76
CA ILE A 117 11.24 8.17 1.02
C ILE A 117 10.88 7.07 0.02
N ARG A 118 11.85 6.69 -0.82
CA ARG A 118 11.82 5.45 -1.59
C ARG A 118 12.41 4.33 -0.73
N GLN A 119 11.55 3.43 -0.27
CA GLN A 119 11.97 2.42 0.71
C GLN A 119 12.91 1.37 0.11
N PHE A 120 12.66 0.94 -1.13
CA PHE A 120 13.43 -0.10 -1.79
C PHE A 120 13.78 0.24 -3.24
N GLY A 121 14.99 -0.12 -3.66
CA GLY A 121 15.43 -0.07 -5.05
C GLY A 121 14.80 -1.20 -5.88
N GLY A 122 14.80 -1.05 -7.21
CA GLY A 122 14.14 -2.03 -8.11
C GLY A 122 14.72 -3.44 -8.02
N VAL A 123 16.04 -3.57 -7.87
CA VAL A 123 16.70 -4.88 -7.74
C VAL A 123 16.28 -5.59 -6.45
N LEU A 124 16.30 -4.89 -5.32
CA LEU A 124 15.90 -5.46 -4.04
C LEU A 124 14.41 -5.82 -4.02
N TYR A 125 13.57 -5.03 -4.70
CA TYR A 125 12.16 -5.37 -4.92
C TYR A 125 11.98 -6.63 -5.78
N GLY A 126 12.77 -6.81 -6.85
CA GLY A 126 12.74 -8.05 -7.62
C GLY A 126 13.19 -9.27 -6.81
N LEU A 127 14.26 -9.11 -6.00
CA LEU A 127 14.74 -10.17 -5.11
C LEU A 127 13.72 -10.55 -4.04
N SER A 128 12.84 -9.65 -3.61
CA SER A 128 11.81 -10.01 -2.64
C SER A 128 10.79 -11.00 -3.20
N PHE A 129 10.49 -10.97 -4.51
CA PHE A 129 9.60 -11.96 -5.13
C PHE A 129 10.22 -13.36 -5.07
N VAL A 130 11.52 -13.47 -5.39
CA VAL A 130 12.28 -14.72 -5.30
C VAL A 130 12.30 -15.23 -3.86
N GLY A 131 12.64 -14.36 -2.91
CA GLY A 131 12.72 -14.71 -1.50
C GLY A 131 11.36 -15.16 -0.94
N VAL A 132 10.31 -14.39 -1.20
CA VAL A 132 8.94 -14.72 -0.74
C VAL A 132 8.50 -16.05 -1.34
N ALA A 133 8.67 -16.27 -2.64
CA ALA A 133 8.30 -17.54 -3.27
C ALA A 133 9.03 -18.74 -2.63
N LEU A 134 10.35 -18.64 -2.51
CA LEU A 134 11.20 -19.68 -1.92
C LEU A 134 10.81 -19.98 -0.47
N PHE A 135 10.73 -18.95 0.39
CA PHE A 135 10.48 -19.14 1.82
C PHE A 135 9.03 -19.55 2.11
N PHE A 136 8.05 -19.12 1.32
CA PHE A 136 6.68 -19.62 1.48
C PHE A 136 6.55 -21.07 1.05
N THR A 137 7.20 -21.49 -0.04
CA THR A 137 7.22 -22.91 -0.42
C THR A 137 7.90 -23.75 0.68
N MET A 138 8.99 -23.27 1.26
CA MET A 138 9.63 -23.91 2.42
C MET A 138 8.69 -23.99 3.64
N MET A 139 7.97 -22.90 3.94
CA MET A 139 7.02 -22.84 5.05
C MET A 139 5.86 -23.84 4.89
N LEU A 140 5.44 -24.08 3.65
CA LEU A 140 4.37 -25.04 3.32
C LEU A 140 4.85 -26.51 3.33
N GLY A 141 6.13 -26.75 3.67
CA GLY A 141 6.72 -28.08 3.75
C GLY A 141 7.29 -28.60 2.42
N GLY A 142 7.62 -27.71 1.49
CA GLY A 142 8.29 -28.08 0.24
C GLY A 142 9.76 -28.45 0.44
N ASP A 143 10.25 -29.37 -0.39
CA ASP A 143 11.65 -29.79 -0.38
C ASP A 143 12.56 -28.72 -1.00
N PHE A 144 13.88 -28.92 -0.89
CA PHE A 144 14.86 -27.99 -1.47
C PHE A 144 14.65 -27.73 -2.96
N MET A 145 14.27 -28.76 -3.73
CA MET A 145 13.99 -28.63 -5.16
C MET A 145 12.72 -27.83 -5.44
N ASP A 146 11.67 -27.98 -4.63
CA ASP A 146 10.45 -27.17 -4.72
C ASP A 146 10.78 -25.70 -4.46
N CYS A 147 11.57 -25.43 -3.41
CA CYS A 147 11.98 -24.09 -3.05
C CYS A 147 12.79 -23.39 -4.15
N MET A 148 13.71 -24.13 -4.80
CA MET A 148 14.49 -23.61 -5.94
C MET A 148 13.60 -23.35 -7.15
N ALA A 149 12.69 -24.27 -7.49
CA ALA A 149 11.73 -24.08 -8.57
C ALA A 149 10.83 -22.85 -8.32
N ALA A 150 10.34 -22.68 -7.08
CA ALA A 150 9.57 -21.51 -6.67
C ALA A 150 10.37 -20.21 -6.76
N GLY A 151 11.65 -20.23 -6.38
CA GLY A 151 12.54 -19.07 -6.54
C GLY A 151 12.69 -18.64 -8.00
N VAL A 152 12.89 -19.60 -8.92
CA VAL A 152 12.98 -19.30 -10.37
C VAL A 152 11.64 -18.81 -10.93
N ALA A 153 10.53 -19.42 -10.52
CA ALA A 153 9.20 -18.98 -10.91
C ALA A 153 8.90 -17.55 -10.39
N GLY A 154 9.28 -17.25 -9.14
CA GLY A 154 9.20 -15.91 -8.56
C GLY A 154 10.08 -14.89 -9.28
N LEU A 155 11.26 -15.29 -9.78
CA LEU A 155 12.10 -14.45 -10.63
C LEU A 155 11.41 -14.12 -11.96
N ALA A 156 10.78 -15.12 -12.59
CA ALA A 156 10.01 -14.90 -13.81
C ALA A 156 8.86 -13.91 -13.57
N MET A 157 8.13 -14.05 -12.46
CA MET A 157 7.11 -13.08 -12.04
C MET A 157 7.69 -11.66 -11.91
N ALA A 158 8.82 -11.51 -11.22
CA ALA A 158 9.47 -10.22 -10.99
C ALA A 158 9.91 -9.54 -12.29
N ILE A 159 10.47 -10.31 -13.22
CA ILE A 159 10.88 -9.82 -14.55
C ILE A 159 9.64 -9.36 -15.33
N THR A 160 8.57 -10.15 -15.33
CA THR A 160 7.32 -9.78 -16.00
C THR A 160 6.72 -8.50 -15.43
N GLN A 161 6.66 -8.36 -14.11
CA GLN A 161 6.26 -7.11 -13.44
C GLN A 161 7.12 -5.92 -13.88
N TRP A 162 8.44 -6.09 -13.87
CA TRP A 162 9.38 -5.02 -14.23
C TRP A 162 9.24 -4.56 -15.68
N ILE A 163 9.02 -5.50 -16.61
CA ILE A 163 8.82 -5.21 -18.03
C ILE A 163 7.45 -4.56 -18.29
N LEU A 164 6.38 -5.00 -17.60
CA LEU A 164 5.02 -4.55 -17.89
C LEU A 164 4.63 -3.25 -17.19
N MET A 165 5.23 -2.91 -16.05
CA MET A 165 4.93 -1.67 -15.32
C MET A 165 4.99 -0.39 -16.19
N PRO A 166 6.01 -0.17 -17.05
CA PRO A 166 6.09 1.01 -17.91
C PRO A 166 4.99 1.13 -18.97
N PHE A 167 4.28 0.05 -19.29
CA PHE A 167 3.24 0.04 -20.32
C PHE A 167 1.87 0.56 -19.81
N GLY A 168 1.74 0.85 -18.51
CA GLY A 168 0.51 1.42 -17.95
C GLY A 168 -0.66 0.44 -17.87
N PHE A 169 -0.40 -0.87 -17.81
CA PHE A 169 -1.44 -1.88 -17.56
C PHE A 169 -2.11 -1.63 -16.20
N ASN A 170 -3.43 -1.82 -16.14
CA ASN A 170 -4.14 -1.91 -14.85
C ASN A 170 -3.64 -3.13 -14.06
N SER A 171 -3.61 -3.02 -12.73
CA SER A 171 -3.29 -4.07 -11.76
C SER A 171 -3.90 -5.44 -12.10
N PHE A 172 -5.11 -5.49 -12.66
CA PHE A 172 -5.71 -6.75 -13.12
C PHE A 172 -4.83 -7.46 -14.17
N PHE A 173 -4.52 -6.80 -15.28
CA PHE A 173 -3.72 -7.39 -16.37
C PHE A 173 -2.28 -7.62 -15.94
N LEU A 174 -1.71 -6.69 -15.18
CA LEU A 174 -0.37 -6.81 -14.65
C LEU A 174 -0.23 -8.06 -13.78
N ASN A 175 -1.15 -8.29 -12.85
CA ASN A 175 -1.13 -9.46 -11.97
C ASN A 175 -1.42 -10.76 -12.75
N MET A 176 -2.40 -10.75 -13.66
CA MET A 176 -2.75 -11.92 -14.48
C MET A 176 -1.58 -12.40 -15.36
N ILE A 177 -0.90 -11.49 -16.06
CA ILE A 177 0.22 -11.87 -16.95
C ILE A 177 1.44 -12.30 -16.12
N SER A 178 1.68 -11.64 -14.98
CA SER A 178 2.78 -11.99 -14.08
C SER A 178 2.60 -13.37 -13.45
N THR A 179 1.37 -13.74 -13.05
CA THR A 179 1.09 -15.09 -12.55
C THR A 179 1.11 -16.14 -13.63
N LEU A 180 0.64 -15.81 -14.83
CA LEU A 180 0.77 -16.70 -15.99
C LEU A 180 2.24 -17.03 -16.26
N SER A 181 3.11 -16.02 -16.33
CA SER A 181 4.57 -16.21 -16.51
C SER A 181 5.19 -17.10 -15.44
N MET A 182 4.83 -16.85 -14.18
CA MET A 182 5.30 -17.64 -13.04
C MET A 182 4.82 -19.09 -13.10
N ALA A 183 3.53 -19.32 -13.35
CA ALA A 183 2.94 -20.66 -13.42
C ALA A 183 3.46 -21.45 -14.63
N VAL A 184 3.60 -20.82 -15.81
CA VAL A 184 4.22 -21.44 -16.99
C VAL A 184 5.66 -21.87 -16.70
N THR A 185 6.41 -21.04 -15.99
CA THR A 185 7.78 -21.38 -15.56
C THR A 185 7.77 -22.59 -14.62
N ALA A 186 6.92 -22.58 -13.60
CA ALA A 186 6.80 -23.67 -12.64
C ALA A 186 6.42 -25.01 -13.31
N VAL A 187 5.39 -25.01 -14.16
CA VAL A 187 4.91 -26.20 -14.86
C VAL A 187 5.96 -26.72 -15.86
N SER A 188 6.66 -25.82 -16.56
CA SER A 188 7.76 -26.20 -17.46
C SER A 188 8.92 -26.84 -16.69
N PHE A 189 9.27 -26.31 -15.52
CA PHE A 189 10.31 -26.88 -14.66
C PHE A 189 9.94 -28.30 -14.21
N GLN A 190 8.70 -28.52 -13.78
CA GLN A 190 8.23 -29.86 -13.43
C GLN A 190 8.35 -30.80 -14.63
N ARG A 191 7.88 -30.40 -15.81
CA ARG A 191 7.80 -31.29 -16.97
C ARG A 191 9.15 -31.64 -17.58
N PHE A 192 10.10 -30.71 -17.60
CA PHE A 192 11.35 -30.86 -18.37
C PHE A 192 12.62 -30.98 -17.54
N VAL A 193 12.63 -30.50 -16.28
CA VAL A 193 13.86 -30.38 -15.49
C VAL A 193 13.80 -31.20 -14.21
N LEU A 194 12.71 -31.09 -13.45
CA LEU A 194 12.56 -31.68 -12.11
C LEU A 194 11.18 -32.36 -11.98
N PRO A 195 10.99 -33.59 -12.50
CA PRO A 195 9.69 -34.25 -12.52
C PRO A 195 9.10 -34.57 -11.14
N ASN A 196 9.94 -34.60 -10.10
CA ASN A 196 9.53 -34.96 -8.74
C ASN A 196 9.13 -33.76 -7.87
N ILE A 197 9.07 -32.53 -8.40
CA ILE A 197 8.66 -31.38 -7.59
C ILE A 197 7.16 -31.38 -7.34
N ASN A 198 6.79 -30.89 -6.16
CA ASN A 198 5.40 -30.64 -5.81
C ASN A 198 4.95 -29.30 -6.40
N ILE A 199 4.34 -29.35 -7.58
CA ILE A 199 3.90 -28.17 -8.32
C ILE A 199 2.91 -27.30 -7.55
N ASP A 200 2.05 -27.90 -6.71
CA ASP A 200 1.06 -27.15 -5.93
C ASP A 200 1.76 -26.26 -4.90
N LEU A 201 2.80 -26.78 -4.22
CA LEU A 201 3.59 -25.99 -3.27
C LEU A 201 4.39 -24.88 -3.96
N VAL A 202 4.89 -25.14 -5.17
CA VAL A 202 5.61 -24.15 -5.98
C VAL A 202 4.68 -23.03 -6.42
N ILE A 203 3.49 -23.35 -6.92
CA ILE A 203 2.50 -22.35 -7.35
C ILE A 203 1.98 -21.56 -6.17
N ILE A 204 1.57 -22.22 -5.07
CA ILE A 204 1.06 -21.53 -3.87
C ILE A 204 2.13 -20.61 -3.30
N GLY A 205 3.39 -21.05 -3.18
CA GLY A 205 4.48 -20.17 -2.75
C GLY A 205 4.76 -19.05 -3.74
N GLY A 206 4.78 -19.36 -5.04
CA GLY A 206 5.07 -18.41 -6.12
C GLY A 206 4.06 -17.27 -6.25
N ILE A 207 2.78 -17.47 -5.93
CA ILE A 207 1.76 -16.40 -5.97
C ILE A 207 1.84 -15.45 -4.76
N MET A 208 2.43 -15.88 -3.63
CA MET A 208 2.42 -15.11 -2.37
C MET A 208 2.90 -13.65 -2.46
N PRO A 209 3.89 -13.28 -3.30
CA PRO A 209 4.34 -11.89 -3.40
C PRO A 209 3.23 -10.89 -3.78
N ILE A 210 2.19 -11.35 -4.48
CA ILE A 210 1.12 -10.49 -5.01
C ILE A 210 -0.25 -10.81 -4.39
N VAL A 211 -0.30 -11.73 -3.42
CA VAL A 211 -1.55 -12.02 -2.70
C VAL A 211 -1.93 -10.78 -1.87
N PRO A 212 -3.15 -10.24 -2.03
CA PRO A 212 -3.58 -8.99 -1.39
C PRO A 212 -3.94 -9.14 0.11
N GLY A 213 -3.11 -9.84 0.91
CA GLY A 213 -3.41 -10.17 2.30
C GLY A 213 -3.53 -8.95 3.22
N VAL A 214 -2.67 -7.94 3.05
CA VAL A 214 -2.74 -6.70 3.86
C VAL A 214 -3.99 -5.89 3.51
N VAL A 215 -4.36 -5.82 2.23
CA VAL A 215 -5.57 -5.11 1.79
C VAL A 215 -6.82 -5.81 2.33
N PHE A 216 -6.87 -7.14 2.26
CA PHE A 216 -7.95 -7.96 2.80
C PHE A 216 -8.14 -7.75 4.30
N THR A 217 -7.05 -7.87 5.08
CA THR A 217 -7.10 -7.68 6.54
C THR A 217 -7.52 -6.26 6.92
N THR A 218 -7.04 -5.26 6.18
CA THR A 218 -7.47 -3.86 6.39
C THR A 218 -8.95 -3.67 6.05
N ALA A 219 -9.45 -4.31 4.98
CA ALA A 219 -10.86 -4.27 4.59
C ALA A 219 -11.77 -4.81 5.70
N MET A 220 -11.41 -5.97 6.27
CA MET A 220 -12.11 -6.55 7.42
C MET A 220 -12.11 -5.61 8.61
N ARG A 221 -10.97 -4.95 8.89
CA ARG A 221 -10.86 -4.04 10.03
C ARG A 221 -11.69 -2.77 9.85
N ASP A 222 -11.71 -2.19 8.65
CA ASP A 222 -12.56 -1.04 8.34
C ASP A 222 -14.05 -1.43 8.48
N THR A 223 -14.47 -2.58 7.97
CA THR A 223 -15.84 -3.09 8.14
C THR A 223 -16.21 -3.24 9.62
N LEU A 224 -15.33 -3.83 10.44
CA LEU A 224 -15.57 -4.02 11.88
C LEU A 224 -15.59 -2.70 12.66
N ASN A 225 -14.92 -1.66 12.17
CA ASN A 225 -14.96 -0.32 12.75
C ASN A 225 -16.19 0.50 12.32
N GLY A 226 -17.05 -0.03 11.44
CA GLY A 226 -18.23 0.65 10.91
C GLY A 226 -18.01 1.40 9.60
N ASP A 227 -16.79 1.41 9.05
CA ASP A 227 -16.43 2.04 7.77
C ASP A 227 -16.80 1.13 6.58
N TYR A 228 -18.09 0.80 6.44
CA TYR A 228 -18.57 -0.18 5.46
C TYR A 228 -18.21 0.18 4.01
N THR A 229 -18.27 1.46 3.64
CA THR A 229 -17.93 1.90 2.28
C THR A 229 -16.46 1.62 1.94
N ALA A 230 -15.54 1.88 2.88
CA ALA A 230 -14.13 1.59 2.68
C ALA A 230 -13.84 0.09 2.71
N GLY A 231 -14.47 -0.63 3.65
CA GLY A 231 -14.37 -2.09 3.74
C GLY A 231 -14.80 -2.78 2.45
N VAL A 232 -16.00 -2.49 1.94
CA VAL A 232 -16.51 -3.08 0.67
C VAL A 232 -15.62 -2.73 -0.50
N SER A 233 -15.16 -1.48 -0.62
CA SER A 233 -14.26 -1.06 -1.69
C SER A 233 -12.95 -1.86 -1.71
N ARG A 234 -12.31 -2.05 -0.55
CA ARG A 234 -11.07 -2.85 -0.43
C ARG A 234 -11.30 -4.35 -0.61
N MET A 235 -12.46 -4.87 -0.18
CA MET A 235 -12.83 -6.27 -0.44
C MET A 235 -12.97 -6.54 -1.94
N LEU A 236 -13.59 -5.63 -2.69
CA LEU A 236 -13.69 -5.73 -4.15
C LEU A 236 -12.32 -5.68 -4.82
N GLU A 237 -11.44 -4.76 -4.41
CA GLU A 237 -10.06 -4.68 -4.89
C GLU A 237 -9.29 -6.00 -4.68
N THR A 238 -9.42 -6.57 -3.48
CA THR A 238 -8.84 -7.87 -3.11
C THR A 238 -9.40 -8.98 -3.99
N GLY A 239 -10.71 -9.01 -4.19
CA GLY A 239 -11.39 -10.01 -5.03
C GLY A 239 -10.97 -9.94 -6.50
N VAL A 240 -10.87 -8.74 -7.07
CA VAL A 240 -10.40 -8.53 -8.45
C VAL A 240 -8.95 -9.00 -8.60
N THR A 241 -8.10 -8.73 -7.61
CA THR A 241 -6.71 -9.19 -7.61
C THR A 241 -6.64 -10.72 -7.52
N ALA A 242 -7.38 -11.34 -6.59
CA ALA A 242 -7.44 -12.79 -6.45
C ALA A 242 -7.95 -13.48 -7.74
N PHE A 243 -8.97 -12.89 -8.38
CA PHE A 243 -9.48 -13.37 -9.66
C PHE A 243 -8.44 -13.29 -10.78
N ALA A 244 -7.70 -12.17 -10.88
CA ALA A 244 -6.60 -12.04 -11.84
C ALA A 244 -5.52 -13.10 -11.66
N VAL A 245 -5.13 -13.35 -10.41
CA VAL A 245 -4.14 -14.39 -10.04
C VAL A 245 -4.63 -15.77 -10.46
N ALA A 246 -5.87 -16.12 -10.11
CA ALA A 246 -6.48 -17.40 -10.43
C ALA A 246 -6.56 -17.65 -11.95
N VAL A 247 -6.97 -16.63 -12.72
CA VAL A 247 -7.02 -16.72 -14.19
C VAL A 247 -5.63 -16.96 -14.77
N GLY A 248 -4.60 -16.23 -14.31
CA GLY A 248 -3.24 -16.42 -14.83
C GLY A 248 -2.67 -17.82 -14.55
N VAL A 249 -2.93 -18.38 -13.36
CA VAL A 249 -2.54 -19.77 -13.04
C VAL A 249 -3.32 -20.77 -13.90
N ALA A 250 -4.65 -20.61 -14.02
CA ALA A 250 -5.49 -21.51 -14.80
C ALA A 250 -5.07 -21.54 -16.29
N LEU A 251 -4.75 -20.39 -16.88
CA LEU A 251 -4.27 -20.30 -18.25
C LEU A 251 -2.96 -21.07 -18.47
N ALA A 252 -2.05 -21.10 -17.48
CA ALA A 252 -0.81 -21.86 -17.59
C ALA A 252 -1.07 -23.37 -17.77
N TYR A 253 -2.02 -23.93 -17.01
CA TYR A 253 -2.44 -25.33 -17.12
C TYR A 253 -3.18 -25.65 -18.43
N VAL A 254 -3.80 -24.66 -19.06
CA VAL A 254 -4.46 -24.86 -20.36
C VAL A 254 -3.44 -24.87 -21.50
N ILE A 255 -2.32 -24.15 -21.36
CA ILE A 255 -1.29 -24.03 -22.40
C ILE A 255 -0.32 -25.23 -22.41
N LEU A 256 -0.03 -25.83 -21.25
CA LEU A 256 0.97 -26.89 -21.07
C LEU A 256 0.33 -28.22 -20.68
#